data_AF-A0A3R9JR48-F1
#
_entry.id   AF-A0A3R9JR48-F1
#
_cell.length_a   1.000
_cell.length_b   1.000
_cell.length_c   1.000
_cell.angle_alpha   90.00
_cell.angle_beta   90.00
_cell.angle_gamma   90.00
#
_symmetry.space_group_name_H-M   'P 1'
#
loop_
_entity.id
_entity.type
_entity.pdbx_description
1 polymer ?
#
loop_
_entity_poly.entity_id
_entity_poly.type
_entity_poly.pdbx_seq_one_letter_code
_entity_poly.pdbx_strand_id
1 'polypeptide(L)'
;MNENLKFDLLKQDVEKEIREKGFENLYYALFDEHSSQLWAIHLFYRDGKFMVNSRDDRTYIMGKTREFENFEEAKQLFLNLMESFIEMNRYFVQNGDSPYYSCSLWDK
;
A
#
# COMPACT_ATOMS: atom_id res chain seq x y z
N MET A 1 -22.16 17.66 1.52
CA MET A 1 -22.20 16.22 1.20
C MET A 1 -21.57 16.12 -0.17
N ASN A 2 -20.26 15.91 -0.21
CA ASN A 2 -19.45 16.11 -1.42
C ASN A 2 -19.83 15.09 -2.49
N GLU A 3 -19.78 15.58 -3.73
CA GLU A 3 -20.07 14.89 -4.98
C GLU A 3 -19.48 13.47 -4.99
N ASN A 4 -20.32 12.51 -5.38
CA ASN A 4 -20.08 11.06 -5.44
C ASN A 4 -18.62 10.66 -5.78
N LEU A 5 -17.78 10.52 -4.75
CA LEU A 5 -16.48 9.88 -4.92
C LEU A 5 -16.74 8.41 -5.25
N LYS A 6 -16.49 8.04 -6.51
CA LYS A 6 -16.68 6.67 -6.98
C LYS A 6 -15.47 5.85 -6.55
N PHE A 7 -15.43 5.45 -5.27
CA PHE A 7 -14.34 4.64 -4.71
C PHE A 7 -14.05 3.40 -5.54
N ASP A 8 -15.06 2.79 -6.15
CA ASP A 8 -14.87 1.65 -7.06
C ASP A 8 -13.99 1.99 -8.27
N LEU A 9 -14.15 3.18 -8.87
CA LEU A 9 -13.31 3.61 -10.00
C LEU A 9 -11.89 3.93 -9.55
N LEU A 10 -11.73 4.59 -8.39
CA LEU A 10 -10.41 4.87 -7.83
C LEU A 10 -9.68 3.58 -7.45
N LYS A 11 -10.41 2.61 -6.90
CA LYS A 11 -9.88 1.29 -6.56
C LYS A 11 -9.42 0.56 -7.82
N GLN A 12 -10.24 0.53 -8.86
CA GLN A 12 -9.88 -0.06 -10.15
C GLN A 12 -8.65 0.60 -10.78
N ASP A 13 -8.51 1.92 -10.65
CA ASP A 13 -7.34 2.66 -11.13
C ASP A 13 -6.06 2.23 -10.40
N VAL A 14 -6.09 2.14 -9.06
CA VAL A 14 -4.93 1.64 -8.29
C VAL A 14 -4.62 0.18 -8.61
N GLU A 15 -5.62 -0.69 -8.68
CA GLU A 15 -5.44 -2.11 -9.00
C GLU A 15 -4.89 -2.33 -10.41
N LYS A 16 -5.20 -1.45 -11.36
CA LYS A 16 -4.62 -1.46 -12.70
C LYS A 16 -3.11 -1.20 -12.64
N GLU A 17 -2.69 -0.15 -11.94
CA GLU A 17 -1.27 0.19 -11.77
C GLU A 17 -0.49 -0.91 -11.02
N ILE A 18 -1.08 -1.49 -9.97
CA ILE A 18 -0.49 -2.63 -9.24
C ILE A 18 -0.21 -3.79 -10.20
N ARG A 19 -1.19 -4.13 -11.06
CA ARG A 19 -1.06 -5.22 -12.04
C ARG A 19 -0.05 -4.90 -13.14
N GLU A 20 -0.04 -3.68 -13.67
CA GLU A 20 0.92 -3.26 -14.69
C GLU A 20 2.36 -3.29 -14.15
N LYS A 21 2.56 -3.05 -12.85
CA LYS A 21 3.85 -3.16 -12.17
C LYS A 21 4.19 -4.58 -11.68
N GLY A 22 3.23 -5.51 -11.72
CA GLY A 22 3.42 -6.88 -11.23
C GLY A 22 3.50 -6.99 -9.70
N PHE A 23 2.80 -6.11 -8.97
CA PHE A 23 2.83 -5.99 -7.51
C PHE A 23 1.67 -6.73 -6.81
N GLU A 24 0.90 -7.55 -7.52
CA GLU A 24 -0.36 -8.15 -7.03
C GLU A 24 -0.19 -9.05 -5.80
N ASN A 25 1.02 -9.60 -5.60
CA ASN A 25 1.34 -10.47 -4.47
C ASN A 25 1.76 -9.70 -3.21
N LEU A 26 1.76 -8.35 -3.25
CA LEU A 26 1.92 -7.55 -2.05
C LEU A 26 0.64 -7.52 -1.22
N TYR A 27 0.79 -7.38 0.10
CA TYR A 27 -0.33 -7.12 0.98
C TYR A 27 -0.67 -5.63 0.96
N TYR A 28 -1.92 -5.32 0.63
CA TYR A 28 -2.42 -3.95 0.60
C TYR A 28 -3.91 -3.88 0.92
N ALA A 29 -4.37 -2.71 1.35
CA ALA A 29 -5.77 -2.42 1.61
C ALA A 29 -6.19 -1.11 0.91
N LEU A 30 -7.20 -1.19 0.04
CA LEU A 30 -7.75 -0.05 -0.70
C LEU A 30 -9.13 0.32 -0.17
N PHE A 31 -9.25 1.56 0.29
CA PHE A 31 -10.47 2.14 0.86
C PHE A 31 -11.04 1.35 2.05
N ASP A 32 -10.15 0.69 2.79
CA ASP A 32 -10.44 -0.01 4.04
C ASP A 32 -9.41 0.36 5.11
N GLU A 33 -9.81 1.23 6.03
CA GLU A 33 -8.98 1.66 7.16
C GLU A 33 -8.80 0.55 8.21
N HIS A 34 -9.79 -0.33 8.34
CA HIS A 34 -9.91 -1.30 9.43
C HIS A 34 -9.43 -2.70 9.06
N SER A 35 -8.96 -2.89 7.83
CA SER A 35 -8.32 -4.13 7.40
C SER A 35 -7.22 -4.54 8.38
N SER A 36 -7.31 -5.78 8.88
CA SER A 36 -6.33 -6.37 9.78
C SER A 36 -5.20 -7.10 9.04
N GLN A 37 -5.04 -6.84 7.74
CA GLN A 37 -4.00 -7.47 6.94
C GLN A 37 -2.61 -7.04 7.44
N LEU A 38 -1.82 -7.99 7.92
CA LEU A 38 -0.47 -7.73 8.41
C LEU A 38 0.43 -7.25 7.27
N TRP A 39 1.42 -6.40 7.61
CA TRP A 39 2.38 -5.84 6.65
C TRP A 39 1.77 -5.06 5.48
N ALA A 40 0.47 -4.74 5.54
CA ALA A 40 -0.21 -4.10 4.44
C ALA A 40 0.17 -2.63 4.30
N ILE A 41 0.20 -2.17 3.05
CA ILE A 41 0.17 -0.74 2.74
C ILE A 41 -1.30 -0.36 2.55
N HIS A 42 -1.75 0.67 3.24
CA HIS A 42 -3.12 1.15 3.18
C HIS A 42 -3.20 2.44 2.38
N LEU A 43 -4.24 2.54 1.55
CA LEU A 43 -4.74 3.77 0.95
C LEU A 43 -6.24 3.84 1.25
N PHE A 44 -6.69 4.80 2.05
CA PHE A 44 -8.11 4.96 2.41
C PHE A 44 -8.52 6.42 2.47
N TYR A 45 -9.81 6.70 2.65
CA TYR A 45 -10.34 8.05 2.71
C TYR A 45 -10.97 8.30 4.07
N ARG A 46 -10.56 9.39 4.75
CA ARG A 46 -11.05 9.76 6.08
C ARG A 46 -11.08 11.27 6.21
N ASP A 47 -12.15 11.82 6.76
CA ASP A 47 -12.30 13.25 7.08
C ASP A 47 -11.99 14.21 5.92
N GLY A 48 -12.37 13.83 4.70
CA GLY A 48 -12.17 14.67 3.51
C GLY A 48 -10.84 14.43 2.77
N LYS A 49 -9.95 13.59 3.32
CA LYS A 49 -8.59 13.38 2.79
C LYS A 49 -8.30 11.92 2.48
N PHE A 50 -7.41 11.71 1.51
CA PHE A 50 -6.79 10.42 1.27
C PHE A 50 -5.64 10.19 2.25
N MET A 51 -5.59 9.00 2.84
CA MET A 51 -4.69 8.60 3.89
C MET A 51 -3.83 7.43 3.39
N VAL A 52 -2.51 7.53 3.55
CA VAL A 52 -1.56 6.48 3.16
C VAL A 52 -0.63 6.13 4.31
N ASN A 53 -0.45 4.85 4.58
CA ASN A 53 0.53 4.34 5.55
C ASN A 53 0.89 2.88 5.30
N SER A 54 1.96 2.42 5.96
CA SER A 54 2.30 1.00 6.07
C SER A 54 1.98 0.50 7.48
N ARG A 55 1.71 -0.79 7.60
CA ARG A 55 1.45 -1.49 8.85
C ARG A 55 2.51 -2.54 9.14
N ASP A 56 2.77 -2.83 10.42
CA ASP A 56 3.66 -3.93 10.84
C ASP A 56 2.89 -5.26 11.07
N ASP A 57 3.57 -6.26 11.64
CA ASP A 57 3.03 -7.57 12.03
C ASP A 57 2.01 -7.51 13.17
N ARG A 58 1.79 -6.33 13.77
CA ARG A 58 0.78 -6.07 14.80
C ARG A 58 -0.28 -5.09 14.33
N THR A 59 -0.30 -4.77 13.04
CA THR A 59 -1.17 -3.76 12.42
C THR A 59 -0.93 -2.33 12.95
N TYR A 60 0.21 -2.07 13.59
CA TYR A 60 0.56 -0.72 14.01
C TYR A 60 1.08 0.10 12.83
N ILE A 61 0.84 1.41 12.89
CA ILE A 61 1.32 2.35 11.88
C ILE A 61 2.84 2.39 11.90
N MET A 62 3.49 1.99 10.82
CA MET A 62 4.92 2.18 10.65
C MET A 62 5.19 3.64 10.26
N GLY A 63 5.79 4.40 11.17
CA GLY A 63 6.05 5.83 10.97
C GLY A 63 4.80 6.69 11.19
N LYS A 64 4.33 7.39 10.16
CA LYS A 64 3.15 8.27 10.24
C LYS A 64 2.26 8.12 9.02
N THR A 65 0.95 8.23 9.23
CA THR A 65 -0.02 8.42 8.15
C THR A 65 0.28 9.72 7.41
N ARG A 66 0.32 9.63 6.08
CA ARG A 66 0.37 10.79 5.19
C ARG A 66 -1.04 11.10 4.72
N GLU A 67 -1.38 12.38 4.70
CA GLU A 67 -2.70 12.88 4.31
C GLU A 67 -2.58 13.69 3.01
N PHE A 68 -3.55 13.54 2.12
CA PHE A 68 -3.58 14.20 0.82
C PHE A 68 -4.99 14.69 0.50
N GLU A 69 -5.07 15.89 -0.07
CA GLU A 69 -6.32 16.40 -0.67
C GLU A 69 -6.56 15.77 -2.05
N ASN A 70 -5.49 15.38 -2.75
CA ASN A 70 -5.50 14.84 -4.11
C ASN A 70 -5.30 13.31 -4.12
N PHE A 71 -6.17 12.60 -4.82
CA PHE A 71 -6.06 11.14 -5.00
C PHE A 71 -4.77 10.73 -5.72
N GLU A 72 -4.36 11.47 -6.76
CA GLU A 72 -3.22 11.07 -7.58
C GLU A 72 -1.91 11.09 -6.77
N GLU A 73 -1.74 12.08 -5.90
CA GLU A 73 -0.60 12.16 -4.99
C GLU A 73 -0.61 11.03 -3.96
N ALA A 74 -1.80 10.69 -3.43
CA ALA A 74 -1.95 9.57 -2.51
C ALA A 74 -1.63 8.23 -3.17
N LYS A 75 -2.15 8.00 -4.39
CA LYS A 75 -1.86 6.82 -5.21
C LYS A 75 -0.36 6.72 -5.52
N GLN A 76 0.27 7.83 -5.91
CA GLN A 76 1.70 7.85 -6.19
C GLN A 76 2.53 7.46 -4.95
N LEU A 77 2.24 8.03 -3.77
CA LEU A 77 2.93 7.62 -2.55
C LEU A 77 2.67 6.14 -2.22
N PHE A 78 1.43 5.68 -2.35
CA PHE A 78 1.06 4.29 -2.10
C PHE A 78 1.90 3.33 -2.97
N LEU A 79 1.99 3.59 -4.28
CA LEU A 79 2.80 2.79 -5.21
C LEU A 79 4.30 2.86 -4.90
N ASN A 80 4.81 4.05 -4.52
CA ASN A 80 6.21 4.20 -4.12
C ASN A 80 6.53 3.39 -2.85
N LEU A 81 5.61 3.34 -1.87
CA LEU A 81 5.78 2.50 -0.68
C LEU A 81 5.79 1.01 -1.04
N MET A 82 4.99 0.58 -2.01
CA MET A 82 5.01 -0.81 -2.51
C MET A 82 6.38 -1.15 -3.11
N GLU A 83 6.92 -0.27 -3.96
CA GLU A 83 8.24 -0.44 -4.56
C GLU A 83 9.34 -0.50 -3.50
N SER A 84 9.38 0.46 -2.57
CA SER A 84 10.37 0.45 -1.48
C SER A 84 10.26 -0.79 -0.59
N PHE A 85 9.04 -1.29 -0.34
CA PHE A 85 8.84 -2.52 0.42
C PHE A 85 9.40 -3.75 -0.30
N ILE A 86 9.28 -3.79 -1.64
CA ILE A 86 9.92 -4.83 -2.46
C ILE A 86 11.43 -4.74 -2.38
N GLU A 87 12.01 -3.57 -2.59
CA GLU A 87 13.46 -3.36 -2.54
C GLU A 87 14.04 -3.76 -1.18
N MET A 88 13.36 -3.42 -0.09
CA MET A 88 13.77 -3.78 1.26
C MET A 88 13.76 -5.30 1.49
N ASN A 89 12.71 -6.01 1.08
CA ASN A 89 12.66 -7.46 1.26
C ASN A 89 13.65 -8.20 0.35
N ARG A 90 13.88 -7.70 -0.88
CA ARG A 90 14.95 -8.20 -1.76
C ARG A 90 16.31 -8.04 -1.10
N TYR A 91 16.57 -6.88 -0.51
CA TYR A 91 17.81 -6.63 0.22
C TYR A 91 18.00 -7.63 1.38
N PHE A 92 16.96 -7.91 2.17
CA PHE A 92 17.05 -8.93 3.23
C PHE A 92 17.41 -10.30 2.67
N VAL A 93 16.68 -10.78 1.65
CA VAL A 93 16.94 -12.09 1.03
C VAL A 93 18.36 -12.16 0.48
N GLN A 94 18.84 -11.11 -0.20
CA GLN A 94 20.20 -11.06 -0.76
C GLN A 94 21.30 -11.12 0.31
N ASN A 95 21.04 -10.63 1.53
CA ASN A 95 21.98 -10.69 2.65
C ASN A 95 21.82 -11.95 3.51
N GLY A 96 20.90 -12.86 3.15
CA GLY A 96 20.62 -14.08 3.90
C GLY A 96 19.68 -13.89 5.09
N ASP A 97 19.05 -12.72 5.20
CA ASP A 97 18.03 -12.42 6.21
C ASP A 97 16.64 -12.91 5.76
N SER A 98 15.74 -13.08 6.74
CA SER A 98 14.35 -13.42 6.45
C SER A 98 13.55 -12.20 6.01
N PRO A 99 12.77 -12.26 4.92
CA PRO A 99 11.82 -11.21 4.57
C PRO A 99 10.66 -11.16 5.57
N TYR A 100 9.89 -10.08 5.57
CA TYR A 100 8.76 -9.91 6.49
C TYR A 100 7.66 -10.96 6.33
N TYR A 101 7.45 -11.45 5.11
CA TYR A 101 6.58 -12.58 4.80
C TYR A 101 7.03 -13.24 3.49
N SER A 102 6.52 -14.44 3.17
CA SER A 102 6.85 -15.13 1.91
C SER A 102 6.15 -14.46 0.71
N CYS A 103 6.92 -14.05 -0.29
CA CYS A 103 6.38 -13.50 -1.55
C CYS A 103 7.35 -13.79 -2.70
N SER A 104 6.80 -14.09 -3.88
CA SER A 104 7.60 -14.34 -5.10
C SER A 104 8.29 -13.10 -5.67
N LEU A 105 8.05 -11.92 -5.10
CA LEU A 105 8.66 -10.67 -5.56
C LEU A 105 10.07 -10.44 -4.99
N TRP A 106 10.45 -11.16 -3.93
CA TRP A 106 11.73 -10.99 -3.24
C TRP A 106 12.89 -11.67 -3.95
N ASP A 107 12.62 -12.74 -4.70
CA ASP A 107 13.65 -13.54 -5.39
C ASP A 107 13.90 -13.07 -6.84
N LYS A 108 13.26 -11.97 -7.24
CA LYS A 108 13.34 -11.37 -8.59
C LYS A 108 14.49 -10.39 -8.73
#